data_AF-A0A3D4A3V3-F1
#
_entry.id   AF-A0A3D4A3V3-F1
#
_cell.length_a   1.000
_cell.length_b   1.000
_cell.length_c   1.000
_cell.angle_alpha   90.00
_cell.angle_beta   90.00
_cell.angle_gamma   90.00
#
_symmetry.space_group_name_H-M   'P 1'
#
loop_
_entity.id
_entity.type
_entity.pdbx_description
1 polymer ?
#
loop_
_entity_poly.entity_id
_entity_poly.type
_entity_poly.pdbx_seq_one_letter_code
_entity_poly.pdbx_strand_id
1 'polypeptide(L)'
;MLLCVKVKTGEVVYLERIGGTFSASPVCIDGKIYCASRDGEVVVVATGDKFQVLARNQLGEGCHATPAISGDRMIVRGFKHLFALKAK
;
A
#
# COMPACT_ATOMS: atom_id res chain seq x y z
N MET A 1 7.14 -5.51 -7.14
CA MET A 1 8.24 -4.56 -6.87
C MET A 1 7.62 -3.22 -6.55
N LEU A 2 8.27 -2.39 -5.75
CA LEU A 2 7.90 -1.00 -5.50
C LEU A 2 8.99 -0.10 -6.08
N LEU A 3 8.59 0.80 -6.98
CA LEU A 3 9.47 1.76 -7.64
C LEU A 3 9.16 3.15 -7.10
N CYS A 4 10.19 3.87 -6.68
CA CYS A 4 10.10 5.30 -6.37
C CYS A 4 10.99 6.08 -7.35
N VAL A 5 10.43 7.14 -7.93
CA VAL A 5 11.10 8.00 -8.90
C VAL A 5 10.91 9.46 -8.54
N LYS A 6 11.93 10.29 -8.81
CA LYS A 6 11.78 11.74 -8.77
C LYS A 6 10.93 12.19 -9.95
N VAL A 7 9.77 12.78 -9.68
CA VAL A 7 8.77 13.16 -10.71
C VAL A 7 9.36 14.05 -11.81
N LYS A 8 10.28 14.97 -11.47
CA LYS A 8 10.85 15.92 -12.43
C LYS A 8 11.91 15.31 -13.36
N THR A 9 12.69 14.35 -12.88
CA THR A 9 13.87 13.84 -13.59
C THR A 9 13.71 12.41 -14.08
N GLY A 10 12.76 11.66 -13.53
CA GLY A 10 12.63 10.22 -13.75
C GLY A 10 13.72 9.39 -13.05
N GLU A 11 14.60 10.02 -12.26
CA GLU A 11 15.65 9.33 -11.52
C GLU A 11 15.03 8.33 -10.54
N VAL A 12 15.52 7.08 -10.58
CA VAL A 12 15.10 6.03 -9.66
C VAL A 12 15.73 6.30 -8.30
N VAL A 13 14.89 6.53 -7.29
CA VAL A 13 15.31 6.70 -5.90
C VAL A 13 15.56 5.35 -5.26
N TYR A 14 14.62 4.42 -5.43
CA TYR A 14 14.78 3.03 -5.07
C TYR A 14 13.88 2.12 -5.92
N LEU A 15 14.29 0.86 -6.06
CA LEU A 15 13.52 -0.21 -6.68
C LEU A 15 13.63 -1.46 -5.81
N GLU A 16 12.54 -1.82 -5.13
CA GLU A 16 12.59 -2.81 -4.06
C GLU A 16 11.57 -3.93 -4.23
N ARG A 17 11.93 -5.12 -3.76
CA ARG A 17 11.02 -6.27 -3.76
C ARG A 17 10.28 -6.35 -2.43
N ILE A 18 9.02 -5.90 -2.42
CA ILE A 18 8.17 -5.94 -1.23
C ILE A 18 7.44 -7.28 -1.00
N GLY A 19 7.63 -8.27 -1.89
CA GLY A 19 6.95 -9.58 -1.81
C GLY A 19 5.48 -9.51 -2.21
N GLY A 20 4.90 -10.62 -2.65
CA GLY A 20 3.50 -10.69 -3.11
C GLY A 20 3.29 -10.21 -4.55
N THR A 21 2.05 -10.36 -5.03
CA THR A 21 1.64 -9.81 -6.34
C THR A 21 0.63 -8.69 -6.16
N PHE A 22 0.76 -7.62 -6.93
CA PHE A 22 -0.06 -6.41 -6.77
C PHE A 22 -0.81 -6.11 -8.07
N SER A 23 -2.12 -5.92 -7.95
CA SER A 23 -2.96 -5.27 -8.97
C SER A 23 -3.48 -3.92 -8.48
N ALA A 24 -3.61 -3.75 -7.17
CA ALA A 24 -3.98 -2.50 -6.53
C ALA A 24 -2.86 -1.46 -6.65
N SER A 25 -3.25 -0.19 -6.80
CA SER A 25 -2.32 0.93 -6.76
C SER A 25 -1.87 1.20 -5.32
N PRO A 26 -0.62 1.61 -5.10
CA PRO A 26 -0.19 2.14 -3.80
C PRO A 26 -0.95 3.42 -3.44
N VAL A 27 -1.19 3.62 -2.14
CA VAL A 27 -1.91 4.78 -1.62
C VAL A 27 -1.09 5.45 -0.53
N CYS A 28 -0.92 6.77 -0.60
CA CYS A 28 -0.17 7.54 0.39
C CYS A 28 -1.11 8.25 1.37
N ILE A 29 -0.90 8.05 2.67
CA ILE A 29 -1.63 8.70 3.76
C ILE A 29 -0.65 8.99 4.89
N ASP A 30 -0.52 10.25 5.29
CA ASP A 30 0.25 10.66 6.48
C ASP A 30 1.66 10.05 6.54
N GLY A 31 2.45 10.27 5.48
CA GLY A 31 3.83 9.78 5.38
C GLY A 31 3.99 8.27 5.23
N LYS A 32 2.89 7.54 4.96
CA LYS A 32 2.87 6.08 4.81
C LYS A 32 2.26 5.67 3.48
N ILE A 33 2.91 4.75 2.79
CA ILE A 33 2.46 4.17 1.53
C ILE A 33 1.91 2.78 1.82
N TYR A 34 0.66 2.53 1.45
CA TYR A 34 -0.04 1.27 1.65
C TYR A 34 -0.15 0.53 0.31
N CYS A 35 0.39 -0.68 0.26
CA CYS A 35 0.39 -1.54 -0.92
C CYS A 35 -0.40 -2.82 -0.61
N ALA A 36 -1.58 -2.97 -1.21
CA ALA A 36 -2.42 -4.17 -1.04
C ALA A 36 -2.08 -5.22 -2.11
N SER A 37 -1.65 -6.41 -1.68
CA SER A 37 -1.39 -7.55 -2.55
C SER A 37 -2.66 -8.34 -2.84
N ARG A 38 -2.64 -9.12 -3.93
CA ARG A 38 -3.75 -9.99 -4.36
C ARG A 38 -4.14 -11.00 -3.30
N ASP A 39 -3.19 -11.44 -2.49
CA ASP A 39 -3.38 -12.41 -1.41
C ASP A 39 -3.89 -11.76 -0.11
N GLY A 40 -4.15 -10.44 -0.11
CA GLY A 40 -4.69 -9.73 1.03
C GLY A 40 -3.66 -9.21 2.03
N GLU A 41 -2.37 -9.30 1.71
CA GLU A 41 -1.32 -8.68 2.52
C GLU A 41 -1.24 -7.18 2.19
N VAL A 42 -1.35 -6.32 3.19
CA VAL A 42 -1.11 -4.88 3.08
C VAL A 42 0.27 -4.56 3.65
N VAL A 43 1.20 -4.24 2.76
CA VAL A 43 2.55 -3.80 3.10
C VAL A 43 2.55 -2.28 3.28
N VAL A 44 3.02 -1.80 4.42
CA VAL A 44 3.12 -0.37 4.74
C VAL A 44 4.58 0.06 4.66
N VAL A 45 4.86 1.09 3.87
CA VAL A 45 6.22 1.60 3.61
C VAL A 45 6.27 3.07 4.00
N ALA A 46 7.39 3.54 4.57
CA ALA A 46 7.59 4.95 4.84
C ALA A 46 7.72 5.76 3.53
N THR A 47 7.23 6.98 3.50
CA THR A 47 7.60 7.93 2.44
C THR A 47 9.03 8.43 2.62
N GLY A 48 9.65 8.89 1.53
CA GLY A 48 10.97 9.51 1.53
C GLY A 48 11.96 8.78 0.64
N ASP A 49 13.21 9.21 0.68
CA ASP A 49 14.23 8.75 -0.27
C ASP A 49 14.93 7.46 0.17
N LYS A 50 14.61 6.95 1.37
CA LYS A 50 15.11 5.69 1.90
C LYS A 50 13.96 4.69 2.03
N PHE A 51 14.11 3.55 1.38
CA PHE A 51 13.15 2.46 1.52
C PHE A 51 13.13 1.92 2.95
N GLN A 52 11.93 1.85 3.54
CA GLN A 52 11.71 1.26 4.87
C GLN A 52 10.30 0.67 4.95
N VAL A 53 10.19 -0.63 5.21
CA VAL A 53 8.92 -1.27 5.57
C VAL A 53 8.60 -0.97 7.03
N LEU A 54 7.40 -0.44 7.27
CA LEU A 54 6.89 -0.10 8.61
C LEU A 54 6.03 -1.22 9.20
N ALA A 55 5.23 -1.89 8.36
CA ALA A 55 4.35 -2.96 8.80
C ALA A 55 3.92 -3.88 7.64
N ARG A 56 3.44 -5.07 7.99
CA ARG A 56 2.75 -6.00 7.11
C ARG A 56 1.50 -6.49 7.83
N ASN A 57 0.34 -6.34 7.20
CA ASN A 57 -0.94 -6.68 7.81
C ASN A 57 -1.72 -7.62 6.89
N GLN A 58 -2.36 -8.65 7.44
CA GLN A 58 -3.15 -9.58 6.66
C GLN A 58 -4.65 -9.27 6.80
N LEU A 59 -5.36 -9.17 5.68
CA LEU A 59 -6.82 -8.96 5.66
C LEU A 59 -7.62 -10.26 5.89
N GLY A 60 -6.95 -11.41 5.78
CA GLY A 60 -7.57 -12.74 5.89
C GLY A 60 -8.25 -13.23 4.61
N GLU A 61 -8.25 -12.42 3.56
CA GLU A 61 -8.77 -12.78 2.23
C GLU A 61 -8.13 -11.97 1.12
N GLY A 62 -8.25 -12.46 -0.13
CA GLY A 62 -7.72 -11.80 -1.31
C GLY A 62 -8.32 -10.41 -1.54
N CYS A 63 -7.49 -9.51 -2.07
CA CYS A 63 -7.82 -8.11 -2.32
C CYS A 63 -7.23 -7.65 -3.65
N HIS A 64 -8.09 -7.26 -4.59
CA HIS A 64 -7.65 -6.76 -5.90
C HIS A 64 -7.84 -5.25 -6.07
N ALA A 65 -8.53 -4.61 -5.12
CA ALA A 65 -8.93 -3.22 -5.20
C ALA A 65 -7.92 -2.29 -4.51
N THR A 66 -7.71 -1.12 -5.10
CA THR A 66 -6.98 -0.02 -4.47
C THR A 66 -7.74 0.44 -3.22
N PRO A 67 -7.10 0.53 -2.04
CA PRO A 67 -7.71 1.13 -0.85
C PRO A 67 -8.22 2.55 -1.14
N ALA A 68 -9.41 2.89 -0.64
CA ALA A 68 -9.99 4.23 -0.77
C ALA A 68 -9.94 4.96 0.57
N ILE A 69 -9.81 6.29 0.55
CA ILE A 69 -9.85 7.12 1.75
C ILE A 69 -11.14 7.92 1.75
N SER A 70 -11.86 7.87 2.87
CA SER A 70 -13.04 8.70 3.08
C SER A 70 -13.03 9.19 4.53
N GLY A 71 -12.88 10.50 4.70
CA GLY A 71 -12.74 11.13 6.01
C GLY A 71 -11.56 10.54 6.80
N ASP A 72 -11.86 10.01 7.98
CA ASP A 72 -10.90 9.40 8.91
C ASP A 72 -10.85 7.86 8.78
N ARG A 73 -11.22 7.33 7.61
CA ARG A 73 -11.21 5.88 7.32
C ARG A 73 -10.50 5.54 6.03
N MET A 74 -9.76 4.44 6.07
CA MET A 74 -9.37 3.68 4.89
C MET A 74 -10.38 2.56 4.66
N ILE A 75 -10.91 2.48 3.45
CA ILE A 75 -11.85 1.46 3.01
C ILE A 75 -11.10 0.49 2.10
N VAL A 76 -11.17 -0.81 2.39
CA VAL A 76 -10.51 -1.86 1.60
C VAL A 76 -11.53 -2.87 1.14
N ARG A 77 -11.62 -3.12 -0.18
CA ARG A 77 -12.52 -4.13 -0.74
C ARG A 77 -11.79 -5.47 -0.90
N GLY A 78 -12.07 -6.39 0.02
CA GLY A 78 -11.74 -7.80 -0.14
C GLY A 78 -12.76 -8.52 -1.03
N PHE A 79 -12.53 -9.81 -1.28
CA PHE A 79 -13.45 -10.61 -2.08
C PHE A 79 -14.78 -10.85 -1.39
N LYS A 80 -14.78 -11.13 -0.09
CA LYS A 80 -16.00 -11.40 0.69
C LYS A 80 -16.47 -10.17 1.46
N HIS A 81 -15.56 -9.32 1.94
CA HIS A 81 -15.91 -8.19 2.81
C HIS A 81 -15.45 -6.83 2.30
N LEU A 82 -16.10 -5.80 2.85
CA LEU A 82 -15.66 -4.41 2.79
C LEU A 82 -15.15 -4.01 4.19
N PHE A 83 -13.86 -3.75 4.31
CA PHE A 83 -13.23 -3.36 5.57
C PHE A 83 -13.20 -1.84 5.69
N ALA A 84 -13.45 -1.31 6.90
CA ALA A 84 -13.27 0.09 7.23
C ALA A 84 -12.29 0.23 8.41
N LEU A 85 -11.10 0.75 8.12
CA LEU A 85 -9.99 0.86 9.07
C LEU A 85 -9.86 2.32 9.52
N LYS A 86 -9.84 2.55 10.84
CA LYS A 86 -9.56 3.86 11.46
C LYS A 86 -8.11 3.87 11.96
N ALA A 87 -7.41 4.99 11.77
CA ALA A 87 -6.16 5.24 12.47
C ALA A 87 -6.41 5.36 13.99
N LYS A 88 -5.62 4.67 14.81
CA LYS A 88 -5.64 4.89 16.26
C LYS A 88 -4.92 6.18 16.61
#